data_AF-A0A6E8W889-F1
#
_entry.id   AF-A0A6E8W889-F1
#
_cell.length_a   1.000
_cell.length_b   1.000
_cell.length_c   1.000
_cell.angle_alpha   90.00
_cell.angle_beta   90.00
_cell.angle_gamma   90.00
#
_symmetry.space_group_name_H-M   'P 1'
#
loop_
_entity.id
_entity.type
_entity.pdbx_description
1 polymer ?
#
loop_
_entity_poly.entity_id
_entity_poly.type
_entity_poly.pdbx_seq_one_letter_code
_entity_poly.pdbx_strand_id
1 'polypeptide(L)'
;MDSKEFRRRGTEMVEYICNYLETLEQRRVTPCVEPGYLKHQLPDEAPEEPEPWEKIMQDVEDKIMPGVTHWQHPRFHAYFPSGNSFPSILGDMLSDGIGCIGFSWAASPACTELETIVLDWLGKYMLR
;
A
#
# COMPACT_ATOMS: atom_id res chain seq x y z
N MET A 1 15.13 -11.40 5.24
CA MET A 1 14.07 -11.44 6.27
C MET A 1 13.52 -12.86 6.35
N ASP A 2 13.33 -13.43 7.54
CA ASP A 2 12.68 -14.74 7.74
C ASP A 2 11.23 -14.59 8.26
N SER A 3 10.53 -15.69 8.54
CA SER A 3 9.11 -15.64 8.98
C SER A 3 8.91 -15.03 10.37
N LYS A 4 9.89 -15.13 11.27
CA LYS A 4 9.82 -14.52 12.61
C LYS A 4 9.95 -13.01 12.50
N GLU A 5 10.93 -12.57 11.70
CA GLU A 5 11.13 -11.17 11.41
C GLU A 5 9.95 -10.60 10.61
N PHE A 6 9.42 -11.31 9.62
CA PHE A 6 8.23 -10.90 8.87
C PHE A 6 7.03 -10.69 9.80
N ARG A 7 6.79 -11.59 10.76
CA ARG A 7 5.70 -11.40 11.73
C ARG A 7 5.87 -10.11 12.52
N ARG A 8 7.08 -9.85 13.00
CA ARG A 8 7.38 -8.63 13.77
C ARG A 8 7.20 -7.37 12.91
N ARG A 9 7.80 -7.34 11.72
CA ARG A 9 7.71 -6.19 10.81
C ARG A 9 6.32 -5.98 10.24
N GLY A 10 5.58 -7.06 10.01
CA GLY A 10 4.18 -7.00 9.61
C GLY A 10 3.34 -6.33 10.69
N THR A 11 3.53 -6.67 11.97
CA THR A 11 2.87 -5.97 13.09
C THR A 11 3.27 -4.50 13.14
N GLU A 12 4.58 -4.18 13.04
CA GLU A 12 5.05 -2.78 13.00
C GLU A 12 4.44 -1.99 11.83
N MET A 13 4.28 -2.62 10.66
CA MET A 13 3.65 -2.00 9.49
C MET A 13 2.15 -1.76 9.70
N VAL A 14 1.44 -2.69 10.33
CA VAL A 14 0.02 -2.49 10.67
C VAL A 14 -0.13 -1.30 11.61
N GLU A 15 0.67 -1.23 12.68
CA GLU A 15 0.67 -0.08 13.61
C GLU A 15 1.01 1.22 12.89
N TYR A 16 1.99 1.19 11.99
CA TYR A 16 2.35 2.34 11.17
C TYR A 16 1.19 2.84 10.30
N ILE A 17 0.49 1.94 9.59
CA ILE A 17 -0.66 2.29 8.74
C ILE A 17 -1.80 2.87 9.57
N CYS A 18 -2.12 2.27 10.72
CA CYS A 18 -3.15 2.78 11.64
C CYS A 18 -2.80 4.20 12.08
N ASN A 19 -1.59 4.40 12.61
CA ASN A 19 -1.13 5.72 13.04
C ASN A 19 -1.15 6.74 11.90
N TYR A 20 -0.71 6.37 10.70
CA TYR A 20 -0.72 7.23 9.52
C TYR A 20 -2.14 7.69 9.14
N LEU A 21 -3.12 6.76 9.11
CA LEU A 21 -4.51 7.09 8.77
C LEU A 21 -5.21 7.90 9.88
N GLU A 22 -4.95 7.60 11.15
CA GLU A 22 -5.53 8.30 12.30
C GLU A 22 -4.99 9.72 12.47
N THR A 23 -3.72 9.95 12.11
CA THR A 23 -3.07 11.26 12.25
C THR A 23 -2.97 12.04 10.93
N LEU A 24 -3.60 11.54 9.86
CA LEU A 24 -3.41 12.06 8.50
C LEU A 24 -3.73 13.56 8.36
N GLU A 25 -4.66 14.07 9.16
CA GLU A 25 -5.05 15.49 9.18
C GLU A 25 -3.93 16.45 9.61
N GLN A 26 -2.91 15.93 10.30
CA GLN A 26 -1.74 16.68 10.75
C GLN A 26 -0.73 16.90 9.61
N ARG A 27 -0.82 16.11 8.53
CA ARG A 27 0.07 16.21 7.37
C ARG A 27 -0.44 17.25 6.37
N ARG A 28 0.46 17.80 5.56
CA ARG A 28 0.08 18.74 4.49
C ARG A 28 -0.50 17.93 3.32
N VAL A 29 -1.71 18.26 2.86
CA VAL A 29 -2.41 17.54 1.78
C VAL A 29 -1.54 17.33 0.53
N THR A 30 -0.94 18.41 0.02
CA THR A 30 -0.05 18.40 -1.15
C THR A 30 1.40 18.67 -0.74
N PRO A 31 2.39 17.98 -1.33
CA PRO A 31 3.79 18.15 -0.95
C PRO A 31 4.33 19.52 -1.36
N CYS A 32 5.46 19.91 -0.76
CA CYS A 32 6.16 21.17 -1.05
C CYS A 32 7.55 20.88 -1.62
N VAL A 33 7.59 20.16 -2.73
CA VAL A 33 8.82 19.68 -3.39
C VAL A 33 8.79 20.01 -4.89
N GLU A 34 9.96 20.04 -5.51
CA GLU A 34 10.13 20.30 -6.95
C GLU A 34 10.44 19.00 -7.73
N PRO A 35 10.18 18.96 -9.05
CA PRO A 35 10.56 17.82 -9.88
C PRO A 35 12.05 17.46 -9.72
N GLY A 36 12.33 16.18 -9.48
CA GLY A 36 13.69 15.68 -9.28
C GLY A 36 14.16 15.62 -7.82
N TYR A 37 13.39 16.14 -6.85
CA TYR A 37 13.82 16.19 -5.43
C TYR A 37 14.33 14.85 -4.89
N LEU A 38 13.65 13.74 -5.22
CA LEU A 38 13.96 12.41 -4.68
C LEU A 38 15.27 11.83 -5.23
N LYS A 39 15.61 12.14 -6.49
CA LYS A 39 16.84 11.65 -7.13
C LYS A 39 18.08 12.07 -6.34
N HIS A 40 18.06 13.28 -5.76
CA HIS A 40 19.18 13.81 -4.97
C HIS A 40 19.26 13.24 -3.54
N GLN A 41 18.25 12.48 -3.10
CA GLN A 41 18.18 11.89 -1.76
C GLN A 41 18.48 10.40 -1.73
N LEU A 42 18.53 9.76 -2.90
CA LEU A 42 18.77 8.33 -3.05
C LEU A 42 20.17 8.07 -3.66
N PRO A 43 20.76 6.89 -3.41
CA PRO A 43 21.98 6.48 -4.11
C PRO A 43 21.77 6.38 -5.63
N ASP A 44 22.84 6.58 -6.40
CA ASP A 44 22.79 6.45 -7.86
C ASP A 44 22.66 5.00 -8.35
N GLU A 45 23.00 4.03 -7.49
CA GLU A 45 22.96 2.59 -7.78
C GLU A 45 22.29 1.81 -6.65
N ALA A 46 21.72 0.64 -6.96
CA ALA A 46 21.10 -0.21 -5.97
C ALA A 46 22.15 -0.77 -4.98
N PRO A 47 21.82 -0.90 -3.69
CA PRO A 47 22.74 -1.49 -2.72
C PRO A 47 23.01 -2.97 -3.05
N GLU A 48 24.27 -3.36 -3.06
CA GLU A 48 24.68 -4.77 -3.27
C GLU A 48 24.43 -5.63 -2.03
N GLU A 49 24.48 -5.01 -0.85
CA GLU A 49 24.31 -5.68 0.43
C GLU A 49 22.96 -5.34 1.08
N PRO A 50 22.36 -6.25 1.87
CA PRO A 50 21.12 -6.00 2.57
C PRO A 50 21.23 -4.83 3.56
N GLU A 51 20.17 -4.02 3.64
CA GLU A 51 20.05 -2.95 4.62
C GLU A 51 19.13 -3.33 5.79
N PRO A 52 19.36 -2.78 7.00
CA PRO A 52 18.43 -2.95 8.11
C PRO A 52 17.05 -2.38 7.79
N TRP A 53 15.99 -3.10 8.18
CA TRP A 53 14.61 -2.68 7.94
C TRP A 53 14.28 -1.30 8.54
N GLU A 54 14.84 -1.01 9.72
CA GLU A 54 14.70 0.30 10.38
C GLU A 54 15.19 1.44 9.49
N LYS A 55 16.30 1.23 8.77
CA LYS A 55 16.86 2.23 7.86
C LYS A 55 15.92 2.46 6.67
N ILE A 56 15.33 1.39 6.15
CA ILE A 56 14.35 1.46 5.05
C ILE A 56 13.11 2.25 5.50
N MET A 57 12.56 1.96 6.68
CA MET A 57 11.39 2.69 7.21
C MET A 57 11.71 4.14 7.56
N GLN A 58 12.92 4.43 8.04
CA GLN A 58 13.37 5.81 8.24
C GLN A 58 13.44 6.57 6.91
N ASP A 59 13.96 5.94 5.86
CA ASP A 59 13.98 6.52 4.51
C ASP A 59 12.57 6.77 3.95
N VAL A 60 11.59 5.92 4.29
CA VAL A 60 10.17 6.15 3.95
C VAL A 60 9.66 7.45 4.59
N GLU A 61 9.90 7.68 5.88
CA GLU A 61 9.48 8.91 6.53
C GLU A 61 10.25 10.15 6.06
N ASP A 62 11.57 10.05 5.89
CA ASP A 62 12.42 11.21 5.64
C ASP A 62 12.43 11.62 4.17
N LYS A 63 12.33 10.66 3.24
CA LYS A 63 12.54 10.90 1.80
C LYS A 63 11.26 10.72 0.98
N ILE A 64 10.41 9.76 1.35
CA ILE A 64 9.20 9.44 0.58
C ILE A 64 8.02 10.29 1.04
N MET A 65 7.65 10.23 2.33
CA MET A 65 6.48 10.91 2.87
C MET A 65 6.41 12.42 2.59
N PRO A 66 7.51 13.20 2.58
CA PRO A 66 7.45 14.63 2.24
C PRO A 66 7.02 14.93 0.80
N GLY A 67 7.13 13.95 -0.10
CA GLY A 67 6.69 14.05 -1.49
C GLY A 67 5.34 13.36 -1.77
N VAL A 68 4.72 12.73 -0.77
CA VAL A 68 3.42 12.08 -0.94
C VAL A 68 2.32 13.13 -0.98
N THR A 69 1.46 13.07 -2.00
CA THR A 69 0.15 13.73 -1.93
C THR A 69 -0.80 12.81 -1.16
N HIS A 70 -1.33 13.27 -0.03
CA HIS A 70 -2.14 12.44 0.86
C HIS A 70 -3.60 12.37 0.39
N TRP A 71 -3.89 11.47 -0.56
CA TRP A 71 -5.22 11.29 -1.16
C TRP A 71 -6.33 10.94 -0.16
N GLN A 72 -5.98 10.31 0.97
CA GLN A 72 -6.93 9.95 2.03
C GLN A 72 -7.13 11.08 3.06
N HIS A 73 -6.44 12.22 2.92
CA HIS A 73 -6.57 13.32 3.88
C HIS A 73 -7.99 13.89 3.80
N PRO A 74 -8.67 14.18 4.94
CA PRO A 74 -10.03 14.74 4.95
C PRO A 74 -10.23 16.09 4.24
N ARG A 75 -9.15 16.77 3.81
CA ARG A 75 -9.17 18.04 3.07
C ARG A 75 -8.72 17.88 1.62
N PHE A 76 -8.52 16.65 1.15
CA PHE A 76 -8.23 16.38 -0.26
C PHE A 76 -9.54 16.39 -1.06
N HIS A 77 -9.71 17.41 -1.90
CA HIS A 77 -10.91 17.59 -2.73
C HIS A 77 -10.57 17.78 -4.22
N ALA A 78 -9.37 17.42 -4.64
CA ALA A 78 -8.99 17.41 -6.04
C ALA A 78 -9.46 16.11 -6.71
N TYR A 79 -9.74 16.16 -8.02
CA TYR A 79 -10.10 14.99 -8.84
C TYR A 79 -11.30 14.19 -8.30
N PHE A 80 -11.17 12.86 -8.23
CA PHE A 80 -12.11 11.91 -7.63
C PHE A 80 -11.45 11.21 -6.44
N PRO A 81 -12.23 10.75 -5.44
CA PRO A 81 -11.69 10.05 -4.28
C PRO A 81 -11.04 8.73 -4.69
N SER A 82 -9.91 8.40 -4.05
CA SER A 82 -9.33 7.06 -4.12
C SER A 82 -9.95 6.21 -3.03
N GLY A 83 -10.56 5.07 -3.37
CA GLY A 83 -11.06 4.13 -2.37
C GLY A 83 -9.91 3.54 -1.53
N ASN A 84 -10.02 3.61 -0.20
CA ASN A 84 -9.10 2.92 0.71
C ASN A 84 -9.86 2.56 1.99
N SER A 85 -9.68 1.33 2.47
CA SER A 85 -10.32 0.87 3.70
C SER A 85 -9.51 -0.26 4.32
N PHE A 86 -9.60 -0.44 5.64
CA PHE A 86 -8.90 -1.55 6.32
C PHE A 86 -9.23 -2.94 5.74
N PRO A 87 -10.49 -3.28 5.39
CA PRO A 87 -10.77 -4.56 4.73
C PRO A 87 -10.07 -4.73 3.38
N SER A 88 -9.92 -3.65 2.59
CA SER A 88 -9.20 -3.68 1.32
C SER A 88 -7.73 -4.02 1.52
N ILE A 89 -7.09 -3.36 2.50
CA ILE A 89 -5.66 -3.58 2.81
C ILE A 89 -5.42 -5.02 3.29
N LEU A 90 -6.30 -5.56 4.13
CA LEU A 90 -6.22 -6.95 4.58
C LEU A 90 -6.42 -7.95 3.44
N GLY A 91 -7.33 -7.65 2.51
CA GLY A 91 -7.56 -8.46 1.32
C GLY A 91 -6.32 -8.57 0.44
N ASP A 92 -5.68 -7.44 0.14
CA ASP A 92 -4.45 -7.40 -0.66
C ASP A 92 -3.29 -8.09 0.06
N MET A 93 -3.12 -7.87 1.37
CA MET A 93 -2.09 -8.56 2.16
C MET A 93 -2.24 -10.09 2.12
N LEU A 94 -3.46 -10.61 2.17
CA LEU A 94 -3.71 -12.04 2.02
C LEU A 94 -3.43 -12.53 0.59
N SER A 95 -3.84 -11.76 -0.42
CA SER A 95 -3.58 -12.05 -1.83
C SER A 95 -2.08 -12.16 -2.12
N ASP A 96 -1.29 -11.20 -1.63
CA ASP A 96 0.17 -11.18 -1.76
C ASP A 96 0.83 -12.38 -1.07
N GLY A 97 0.30 -12.80 0.09
CA GLY A 97 0.77 -13.98 0.81
C GLY A 97 0.48 -15.30 0.07
N ILE A 98 -0.63 -15.38 -0.66
CA ILE A 98 -0.95 -16.53 -1.52
C ILE A 98 -0.05 -16.52 -2.77
N GLY A 99 0.19 -15.34 -3.35
CA GLY A 99 1.13 -15.14 -4.45
C GLY A 99 0.80 -15.96 -5.71
N CYS A 100 -0.46 -16.30 -5.94
CA CYS A 100 -0.88 -17.11 -7.09
C CYS A 100 -0.99 -16.27 -8.37
N ILE A 101 -0.81 -16.91 -9.52
CA ILE A 101 -0.96 -16.27 -10.84
C ILE A 101 -2.20 -16.85 -11.55
N GLY A 102 -3.26 -16.04 -11.67
CA GLY A 102 -4.57 -16.44 -12.18
C GLY A 102 -4.75 -16.33 -13.71
N PHE A 103 -3.74 -16.64 -14.53
CA PHE A 103 -3.84 -16.45 -16.00
C PHE A 103 -4.78 -17.47 -16.68
N SER A 104 -5.12 -18.56 -16.00
CA SER A 104 -6.09 -19.55 -16.44
C SER A 104 -6.77 -20.18 -15.23
N TRP A 105 -7.97 -20.74 -15.41
CA TRP A 105 -8.68 -21.42 -14.33
C TRP A 105 -7.83 -22.50 -13.67
N ALA A 106 -7.09 -23.29 -14.44
CA ALA A 106 -6.22 -24.35 -13.90
C ALA A 106 -5.03 -23.80 -13.08
N ALA A 107 -4.58 -22.57 -13.35
CA ALA A 107 -3.46 -21.96 -12.64
C ALA A 107 -3.85 -21.47 -11.23
N SER A 108 -5.10 -21.06 -11.04
CA SER A 108 -5.67 -20.77 -9.72
C SER A 108 -7.20 -20.80 -9.75
N PRO A 109 -7.83 -21.96 -9.50
CA PRO A 109 -9.30 -22.08 -9.57
C PRO A 109 -10.00 -21.11 -8.62
N ALA A 110 -9.50 -20.99 -7.39
CA ALA A 110 -10.08 -20.09 -6.39
C ALA A 110 -10.03 -18.62 -6.82
N CYS A 111 -8.98 -18.18 -7.52
CA CYS A 111 -8.88 -16.83 -8.05
C CYS A 111 -9.99 -16.55 -9.08
N THR A 112 -10.16 -17.43 -10.07
CA THR A 112 -11.17 -17.27 -11.12
C THR A 112 -12.61 -17.39 -10.59
N GLU A 113 -12.88 -18.39 -9.75
CA GLU A 113 -14.22 -18.63 -9.22
C GLU A 113 -14.66 -17.50 -8.29
N LEU A 114 -13.79 -17.04 -7.38
CA LEU A 114 -14.13 -15.97 -6.45
C LEU A 114 -14.33 -14.63 -7.17
N GLU A 115 -13.49 -14.31 -8.17
CA GLU A 115 -13.67 -13.11 -8.99
C GLU A 115 -15.04 -13.11 -9.68
N THR A 116 -15.41 -14.22 -10.31
CA THR A 116 -16.71 -14.36 -10.99
C THR A 116 -17.86 -14.13 -10.03
N ILE A 117 -17.83 -14.77 -8.85
CA ILE A 117 -18.89 -14.66 -7.83
C ILE A 117 -19.02 -13.23 -7.32
N VAL A 118 -17.91 -12.55 -6.98
CA VAL A 118 -17.92 -11.21 -6.41
C VAL A 118 -18.34 -10.17 -7.46
N LEU A 119 -17.93 -10.31 -8.71
CA LEU A 119 -18.42 -9.45 -9.81
C LEU A 119 -19.92 -9.62 -10.04
N ASP A 120 -20.42 -10.86 -9.94
CA ASP A 120 -21.85 -11.16 -9.98
C ASP A 120 -22.60 -10.44 -8.84
N TRP A 121 -22.04 -10.45 -7.63
CA TRP A 121 -22.61 -9.72 -6.49
C TRP A 121 -22.63 -8.21 -6.72
N LEU A 122 -21.53 -7.64 -7.23
CA LEU A 122 -21.44 -6.22 -7.53
C LEU A 122 -22.45 -5.82 -8.61
N GLY A 123 -22.57 -6.60 -9.68
CA GLY A 123 -23.57 -6.37 -10.73
C GLY A 123 -25.00 -6.41 -10.19
N LYS A 124 -25.32 -7.40 -9.34
CA LYS A 124 -26.63 -7.49 -8.67
C LYS A 124 -26.87 -6.33 -7.69
N TYR A 125 -25.83 -5.83 -7.03
CA TYR A 125 -25.92 -4.69 -6.13
C TYR A 125 -26.22 -3.39 -6.87
N MET A 126 -25.57 -3.16 -8.03
CA MET A 126 -25.78 -1.97 -8.85
C MET A 126 -27.16 -1.91 -9.53
N LEU A 127 -27.84 -3.05 -9.68
CA LEU A 127 -29.17 -3.15 -10.30
C LEU A 127 -30.32 -3.08 -9.28
N ARG A 128 -30.02 -2.96 -7.97
CA ARG A 128 -31.01 -2.71 -6.92
C ARG A 128 -31.25 -1.22 -6.76
#